data_AF-K2G5F5-F1
#
_entry.id   AF-K2G5F5-F1
#
_cell.length_a   1.000
_cell.length_b   1.000
_cell.length_c   1.000
_cell.angle_alpha   90.00
_cell.angle_beta   90.00
_cell.angle_gamma   90.00
#
_symmetry.space_group_name_H-M   'P 1'
#
loop_
_entity.id
_entity.type
_entity.pdbx_description
1 polymer ?
#
loop_
_entity_poly.entity_id
_entity_poly.type
_entity_poly.pdbx_seq_one_letter_code
_entity_poly.pdbx_strand_id
1 'polypeptide(L)'
;MSERKAMTNEQFNAFMKRCKTEWGVRYVRPTIHPRAGVITCLDIITSEEVKQLTITNNPDPDFNLTEAAHEYLDKRKGEVTK
;
A
#
# COMPACT_ATOMS: atom_id res chain seq x y z
N MET A 1 18.08 15.00 -2.90
CA MET A 1 16.71 15.41 -3.25
C MET A 1 15.78 14.36 -2.68
N SER A 2 14.80 14.79 -1.88
CA SER A 2 13.76 13.91 -1.35
C SER A 2 12.80 13.58 -2.50
N GLU A 3 12.59 12.29 -2.77
CA GLU A 3 11.78 11.82 -3.89
C GLU A 3 10.83 10.75 -3.37
N ARG A 4 9.52 11.04 -3.46
CA ARG A 4 8.45 10.12 -3.09
C ARG A 4 8.64 8.80 -3.82
N LYS A 5 8.59 7.70 -3.09
CA LYS A 5 8.92 6.37 -3.62
C LYS A 5 7.67 5.61 -4.02
N ALA A 6 7.54 5.41 -5.32
CA ALA A 6 6.59 4.47 -5.90
C ALA A 6 6.91 3.03 -5.48
N MET A 7 5.91 2.16 -5.54
CA MET A 7 6.08 0.73 -5.23
C MET A 7 6.41 -0.03 -6.52
N THR A 8 7.41 -0.91 -6.48
CA THR A 8 7.75 -1.77 -7.62
C THR A 8 6.81 -2.99 -7.71
N ASN A 9 6.75 -3.66 -8.86
CA ASN A 9 5.96 -4.88 -9.01
C ASN A 9 6.42 -6.00 -8.05
N GLU A 10 7.71 -6.10 -7.77
CA GLU A 10 8.25 -7.08 -6.81
C GLU A 10 7.77 -6.77 -5.37
N GLN A 11 7.84 -5.51 -4.97
CA GLN A 11 7.33 -5.05 -3.67
C GLN A 11 5.82 -5.26 -3.55
N PHE A 12 5.06 -4.97 -4.61
CA PHE A 12 3.63 -5.22 -4.67
C PHE A 12 3.31 -6.71 -4.53
N ASN A 13 4.05 -7.59 -5.20
CA ASN A 13 3.87 -9.04 -5.05
C ASN A 13 4.17 -9.52 -3.63
N ALA A 14 5.19 -8.99 -2.97
CA ALA A 14 5.47 -9.27 -1.57
C ALA A 14 4.35 -8.77 -0.64
N PHE A 15 3.83 -7.57 -0.89
CA PHE A 15 2.68 -7.00 -0.18
C PHE A 15 1.41 -7.85 -0.34
N MET A 16 1.10 -8.30 -1.56
CA MET A 16 -0.06 -9.17 -1.83
C MET A 16 0.05 -10.52 -1.13
N LYS A 17 1.25 -11.11 -1.03
CA LYS A 17 1.48 -12.33 -0.24
C LYS A 17 1.10 -12.14 1.23
N ARG A 18 1.48 -11.00 1.82
CA ARG A 18 1.10 -10.65 3.21
C ARG A 18 -0.40 -10.47 3.37
N CYS A 19 -1.07 -9.82 2.41
CA CYS A 19 -2.53 -9.65 2.45
C CYS A 19 -3.28 -11.00 2.47
N LYS A 20 -2.80 -12.01 1.72
CA LYS A 20 -3.42 -13.34 1.64
C LYS A 20 -3.34 -14.12 2.95
N THR A 21 -2.21 -14.01 3.65
CA THR A 21 -1.95 -14.82 4.84
C THR A 21 -2.55 -14.21 6.10
N GLU A 22 -2.66 -12.89 6.13
CA GLU A 22 -2.82 -12.21 7.39
C GLU A 22 -4.23 -11.69 7.63
N TRP A 23 -4.88 -10.77 6.92
CA TRP A 23 -6.14 -10.22 7.47
C TRP A 23 -7.23 -9.87 6.47
N GLY A 24 -8.38 -9.40 7.01
CA GLY A 24 -9.65 -9.04 6.35
C GLY A 24 -9.60 -7.97 5.24
N VAL A 25 -8.47 -7.86 4.55
CA VAL A 25 -8.33 -7.27 3.23
C VAL A 25 -9.08 -8.15 2.23
N ARG A 26 -10.13 -7.57 1.63
CA ARG A 26 -10.93 -8.23 0.60
C ARG A 26 -10.31 -8.07 -0.78
N TYR A 27 -9.86 -6.85 -1.08
CA TYR A 27 -9.30 -6.49 -2.38
C TYR A 27 -8.20 -5.45 -2.23
N VAL A 28 -7.27 -5.47 -3.16
CA VAL A 28 -6.26 -4.42 -3.34
C VAL A 28 -6.35 -3.92 -4.77
N ARG A 29 -6.48 -2.60 -4.97
CA ARG A 29 -6.50 -1.99 -6.31
C ARG A 29 -5.24 -1.13 -6.51
N PRO A 30 -4.24 -1.60 -7.27
CA PRO A 30 -3.11 -0.78 -7.63
C PRO A 30 -3.45 0.15 -8.79
N THR A 31 -2.94 1.38 -8.75
CA THR A 31 -2.83 2.26 -9.92
C THR A 31 -1.39 2.22 -10.41
N ILE A 32 -1.21 1.81 -11.67
CA ILE A 32 0.12 1.62 -12.27
C ILE A 32 0.40 2.77 -13.23
N HIS A 33 1.56 3.40 -13.10
CA HIS A 33 2.01 4.38 -14.07
C HIS A 33 2.45 3.66 -15.36
N PRO A 34 1.81 3.91 -16.52
CA PRO A 34 1.93 3.06 -17.70
C PRO A 34 3.34 3.03 -18.29
N ARG A 35 4.08 4.13 -18.22
CA ARG A 35 5.43 4.23 -18.78
C ARG A 35 6.51 3.66 -17.85
N ALA A 36 6.33 3.84 -16.55
CA ALA A 36 7.35 3.47 -15.56
C ALA A 36 7.15 2.04 -15.04
N GLY A 37 5.95 1.47 -15.20
CA GLY A 37 5.64 0.12 -14.72
C GLY A 37 5.69 0.00 -13.19
N VAL A 38 5.50 1.11 -12.48
CA VAL A 38 5.48 1.19 -11.01
C VAL A 38 4.09 1.54 -10.51
N ILE A 39 3.77 1.07 -9.31
CA ILE A 39 2.52 1.39 -8.61
C ILE A 39 2.68 2.75 -7.94
N THR A 40 1.77 3.68 -8.25
CA THR A 40 1.78 5.06 -7.72
C THR A 40 0.68 5.31 -6.70
N CYS A 41 -0.36 4.49 -6.72
CA CYS A 41 -1.45 4.52 -5.74
C CYS A 41 -1.92 3.10 -5.45
N LEU A 42 -2.38 2.87 -4.24
CA LEU A 42 -2.85 1.59 -3.75
C LEU A 42 -4.08 1.80 -2.87
N ASP A 43 -5.23 1.30 -3.32
CA ASP A 43 -6.43 1.20 -2.47
C ASP A 43 -6.45 -0.17 -1.80
N ILE A 44 -6.51 -0.19 -0.47
CA ILE A 44 -6.67 -1.40 0.35
C ILE A 44 -8.11 -1.42 0.83
N ILE A 45 -8.88 -2.41 0.37
CA ILE A 45 -10.30 -2.52 0.65
C ILE A 45 -10.52 -3.62 1.67
N THR A 46 -11.18 -3.26 2.76
CA THR A 46 -11.53 -4.17 3.85
C THR A 46 -13.04 -4.19 4.06
N SER A 47 -13.52 -4.94 5.06
CA SER A 47 -14.95 -4.91 5.42
C SER A 47 -15.40 -3.58 6.04
N GLU A 48 -14.48 -2.82 6.62
CA GLU A 48 -14.78 -1.62 7.41
C GLU A 48 -14.50 -0.33 6.65
N GLU A 49 -13.45 -0.32 5.82
CA GLU A 49 -13.00 0.87 5.12
C GLU A 49 -12.26 0.57 3.81
N VAL A 50 -12.11 1.63 3.01
CA VAL A 50 -11.19 1.70 1.87
C VAL A 50 -10.09 2.68 2.21
N LYS A 51 -8.87 2.17 2.42
CA LYS A 51 -7.69 2.99 2.66
C LYS A 51 -6.97 3.26 1.35
N GLN A 52 -6.90 4.52 0.94
CA GLN A 52 -6.11 4.95 -0.21
C GLN A 52 -4.73 5.45 0.24
N LEU A 53 -3.68 4.97 -0.43
CA LEU A 53 -2.29 5.42 -0.27
C LEU A 53 -1.76 5.84 -1.64
N THR A 54 -1.24 7.05 -1.77
CA THR A 54 -0.78 7.59 -3.06
C THR A 54 0.49 8.40 -2.90
N ILE A 55 1.39 8.29 -3.89
CA ILE A 55 2.56 9.17 -4.00
C ILE A 55 2.19 10.50 -4.69
N THR A 56 1.12 10.53 -5.48
CA THR A 56 0.71 11.72 -6.25
C THR A 56 0.14 12.76 -5.30
N ASN A 57 0.72 13.96 -5.28
CA ASN A 57 0.33 15.07 -4.39
C ASN A 57 0.38 14.75 -2.89
N ASN A 58 1.19 13.77 -2.47
CA ASN A 58 1.39 13.48 -1.05
C ASN A 58 2.12 14.65 -0.38
N PRO A 59 1.64 15.22 0.75
CA PRO A 59 2.31 16.35 1.40
C PRO A 59 3.71 15.99 1.92
N ASP A 60 3.95 14.71 2.21
CA ASP A 60 5.26 14.22 2.62
C ASP A 60 6.15 13.98 1.37
N PRO A 61 7.27 14.71 1.22
CA PRO A 61 8.19 14.53 0.11
C PRO A 61 8.99 13.23 0.20
N ASP A 62 9.15 12.65 1.40
CA ASP A 62 9.87 11.40 1.66
C ASP A 62 8.94 10.18 1.66
N PHE A 63 7.66 10.38 1.33
CA PHE A 63 6.65 9.33 1.37
C PHE A 63 7.06 8.09 0.56
N ASN A 64 7.04 6.93 1.22
CA ASN A 64 7.30 5.64 0.62
C ASN A 64 6.03 4.78 0.62
N LEU A 65 5.49 4.53 -0.58
CA LEU A 65 4.24 3.78 -0.73
C LEU A 65 4.33 2.35 -0.17
N THR A 66 5.49 1.72 -0.30
CA THR A 66 5.72 0.35 0.18
C THR A 66 5.71 0.28 1.70
N GLU A 67 6.44 1.18 2.36
CA GLU A 67 6.48 1.27 3.81
C GLU A 67 5.10 1.62 4.38
N ALA A 68 4.43 2.63 3.82
CA ALA A 68 3.10 3.04 4.26
C ALA A 68 2.06 1.92 4.13
N ALA A 69 2.11 1.12 3.06
CA ALA A 69 1.22 -0.01 2.87
C ALA A 69 1.47 -1.12 3.91
N HIS A 70 2.74 -1.42 4.20
CA HIS A 70 3.10 -2.41 5.22
C HIS A 70 2.74 -1.95 6.62
N GLU A 71 3.00 -0.69 6.98
CA GLU A 71 2.61 -0.12 8.27
C GLU A 71 1.09 -0.13 8.48
N TYR A 72 0.33 0.18 7.42
CA TYR A 72 -1.12 0.12 7.47
C TYR A 72 -1.64 -1.28 7.74
N LEU A 73 -1.00 -2.29 7.13
CA LEU A 73 -1.16 -3.65 7.62
C LEU A 73 -0.69 -3.64 9.07
N ASP A 74 0.58 -3.71 9.43
CA ASP A 74 1.04 -3.94 10.83
C ASP A 74 0.19 -3.34 11.98
N LYS A 75 -0.31 -2.10 11.84
CA LYS A 75 -1.33 -1.48 12.71
C LYS A 75 -2.64 -2.28 12.87
N ARG A 76 -3.31 -2.73 11.79
CA ARG A 76 -4.55 -3.52 11.93
C ARG A 76 -4.32 -4.91 12.54
N LYS A 77 -3.10 -5.47 12.54
CA LYS A 77 -2.80 -6.72 13.28
C LYS A 77 -3.06 -6.50 14.74
N GLY A 78 -2.51 -5.39 15.24
CA GLY A 78 -2.55 -5.02 16.64
C GLY A 78 -3.97 -4.74 17.11
N GLU A 79 -4.85 -4.32 16.20
CA GLU A 79 -6.27 -4.08 16.47
C GLU A 79 -7.10 -5.37 16.46
N VAL A 80 -6.81 -6.33 15.58
CA VAL A 80 -7.54 -7.61 15.49
C VAL A 80 -7.16 -8.61 16.60
N THR A 81 -6.03 -8.39 17.29
CA THR A 81 -5.54 -9.30 18.36
C THR A 81 -5.93 -8.86 19.79
N LYS A 82 -6.86 -7.93 19.95
CA LYS A 82 -7.45 -7.54 21.25
C LYS A 82 -8.89 -7.99 21.35
#